data_AF-A0A7S1RV49-F1
#
_entry.id   AF-A0A7S1RV49-F1
#
_cell.length_a   1.000
_cell.length_b   1.000
_cell.length_c   1.000
_cell.angle_alpha   90.00
_cell.angle_beta   90.00
_cell.angle_gamma   90.00
#
_symmetry.space_group_name_H-M   'P 1'
#
loop_
_entity.id
_entity.type
_entity.pdbx_description
1 polymer ?
#
loop_
_entity_poly.entity_id
_entity_poly.type
_entity_poly.pdbx_seq_one_letter_code
_entity_poly.pdbx_strand_id
1 'polypeptide(L)'
;VGRTGNGLSKHFLFIEGGTLKACWLAFQVDMDRNAGIDQATAFKEKWDRHVAKSNLLASEYTQGAFHVSALWATTEAHVALVSSTAVSLGLVFVLAFLTIVVFTGDCCLSLMVIIATFQVVSGLFFFMVFAMEWKIGAIEALALIVFVGYALDYSMHVAQKYGRGEAVAE
;
A
#
# COMPACT_ATOMS: atom_id res chain seq x y z
N VAL A 1 13.02 2.39 -45.06
CA VAL A 1 12.42 1.40 -44.13
C VAL A 1 13.55 0.81 -43.30
N GLY A 2 13.79 1.36 -42.11
CA GLY A 2 14.91 0.97 -41.26
C GLY A 2 14.65 -0.37 -40.59
N ARG A 3 15.57 -1.33 -40.80
CA ARG A 3 15.56 -2.63 -40.13
C ARG A 3 16.10 -2.46 -38.70
N THR A 4 15.23 -2.23 -37.74
CA THR A 4 15.55 -2.42 -36.31
C THR A 4 15.17 -3.85 -35.94
N GLY A 5 16.15 -4.76 -35.93
CA GLY A 5 16.12 -6.11 -35.31
C GLY A 5 14.90 -7.02 -35.58
N ASN A 6 15.11 -8.17 -36.24
CA ASN A 6 14.22 -9.35 -36.38
C ASN A 6 12.70 -9.17 -36.65
N GLY A 7 12.15 -7.97 -36.76
CA GLY A 7 10.74 -7.68 -36.98
C GLY A 7 10.52 -6.48 -37.90
N LEU A 8 9.33 -6.43 -38.51
CA LEU A 8 8.90 -5.27 -39.31
C LEU A 8 8.68 -4.07 -38.39
N SER A 9 9.22 -2.91 -38.79
CA SER A 9 9.10 -1.63 -38.07
C SER A 9 7.65 -1.19 -37.80
N LYS A 10 6.67 -1.75 -38.53
CA LYS A 10 5.23 -1.59 -38.27
C LYS A 10 4.74 -2.16 -36.94
N HIS A 11 5.45 -3.11 -36.34
CA HIS A 11 5.07 -3.70 -35.04
C HIS A 11 5.53 -2.87 -33.83
N PHE A 12 6.44 -1.91 -34.06
CA PHE A 12 7.03 -1.11 -32.99
C PHE A 12 6.68 0.38 -33.09
N LEU A 13 6.33 0.84 -34.29
CA LEU A 13 6.04 2.23 -34.60
C LEU A 13 4.58 2.36 -35.06
N PHE A 14 3.81 3.15 -34.33
CA PHE A 14 2.46 3.53 -34.68
C PHE A 14 2.52 4.78 -35.58
N ILE A 15 2.27 4.57 -36.88
CA ILE A 15 2.33 5.62 -37.90
C ILE A 15 0.94 5.79 -38.50
N GLU A 16 0.40 7.01 -38.47
CA GLU A 16 -0.92 7.34 -39.01
C GLU A 16 -0.80 8.55 -39.94
N GLY A 17 -1.27 8.45 -41.19
CA GLY A 17 -1.20 9.55 -42.16
C GLY A 17 0.22 10.00 -42.53
N GLY A 18 1.24 9.16 -42.32
CA GLY A 18 2.64 9.49 -42.59
C GLY A 18 3.38 10.16 -41.42
N THR A 19 2.72 10.40 -40.28
CA THR A 19 3.34 10.91 -39.05
C THR A 19 3.48 9.80 -38.01
N LEU A 20 4.62 9.78 -37.31
CA LEU A 20 4.87 8.85 -36.20
C LEU A 20 4.13 9.37 -34.96
N LYS A 21 3.16 8.60 -34.48
CA LYS A 21 2.34 8.94 -33.31
C LYS A 21 2.84 8.30 -32.01
N ALA A 22 3.35 7.06 -32.08
CA ALA A 22 3.91 6.39 -30.91
C ALA A 22 4.98 5.37 -31.30
N CYS A 23 5.88 5.07 -30.36
CA CYS A 23 6.86 4.01 -30.46
C CYS A 23 6.80 3.19 -29.17
N TRP A 24 6.89 1.87 -29.26
CA TRP A 24 7.14 1.02 -28.10
C TRP A 24 8.41 0.21 -28.30
N LEU A 25 9.13 0.00 -27.20
CA LEU A 25 10.37 -0.74 -27.15
C LEU A 25 10.24 -1.82 -26.08
N ALA A 26 10.61 -3.05 -26.41
CA ALA A 26 10.60 -4.16 -25.49
C ALA A 26 12.04 -4.51 -25.09
N PHE A 27 12.29 -4.62 -23.78
CA PHE A 27 13.56 -5.03 -23.23
C PHE A 27 13.36 -6.30 -22.41
N GLN A 28 14.23 -7.28 -22.60
CA GLN A 28 14.30 -8.42 -21.70
C GLN A 28 15.31 -8.11 -20.59
N VAL A 29 14.90 -8.34 -19.36
CA VAL A 29 15.68 -8.08 -18.15
C VAL A 29 15.87 -9.39 -17.40
N ASP A 30 17.05 -9.57 -16.81
CA ASP A 30 17.38 -10.72 -15.99
C ASP A 30 16.81 -10.53 -14.58
N MET A 31 15.50 -10.69 -14.47
CA MET A 31 14.78 -10.64 -13.20
C MET A 31 13.70 -11.71 -13.17
N ASP A 32 13.70 -12.51 -12.11
CA ASP A 32 12.64 -13.49 -11.87
C ASP A 32 11.30 -12.78 -11.63
N ARG A 33 10.23 -13.30 -12.24
CA ARG A 33 8.86 -12.85 -11.99
C ARG A 33 8.42 -13.10 -10.55
N ASN A 34 9.02 -14.09 -9.90
CA ASN A 34 8.77 -14.45 -8.51
C ASN A 34 9.80 -13.84 -7.55
N ALA A 35 10.63 -12.89 -8.02
CA ALA A 35 11.52 -12.16 -7.14
C ALA A 35 10.73 -11.49 -6.01
N GLY A 36 11.34 -11.43 -4.82
CA GLY A 36 10.70 -10.81 -3.66
C GLY A 36 10.28 -9.37 -3.95
N ILE A 37 9.15 -8.94 -3.38
CA ILE A 37 8.55 -7.61 -3.61
C ILE A 37 9.60 -6.51 -3.38
N ASP A 38 10.46 -6.63 -2.37
CA ASP A 38 11.50 -5.63 -2.09
C ASP A 38 12.51 -5.48 -3.24
N GLN A 39 12.93 -6.61 -3.82
CA GLN A 39 13.84 -6.60 -4.98
C GLN A 39 13.13 -6.06 -6.23
N ALA A 40 11.84 -6.40 -6.41
CA ALA A 40 11.01 -5.87 -7.49
C ALA A 40 10.81 -4.36 -7.38
N THR A 41 10.52 -3.83 -6.19
CA THR A 41 10.40 -2.39 -5.93
C THR A 41 11.71 -1.68 -6.22
N ALA A 42 12.84 -2.19 -5.70
CA ALA A 42 14.15 -1.58 -5.93
C ALA A 42 14.55 -1.60 -7.42
N PHE A 43 14.16 -2.65 -8.16
CA PHE A 43 14.41 -2.72 -9.59
C PHE A 43 13.49 -1.77 -10.37
N LYS A 44 12.22 -1.64 -9.99
CA LYS A 44 11.28 -0.66 -10.55
C LYS A 44 11.82 0.75 -10.39
N GLU A 45 12.26 1.13 -9.20
CA GLU A 45 12.80 2.47 -8.91
C GLU A 45 14.07 2.79 -9.72
N LYS A 46 14.93 1.79 -9.97
CA LYS A 46 16.08 1.98 -10.87
C LYS A 46 15.62 2.28 -12.28
N TRP A 47 14.58 1.61 -12.75
CA TRP A 47 14.02 1.82 -14.08
C TRP A 47 13.25 3.14 -14.17
N ASP A 48 12.48 3.52 -13.15
CA ASP A 48 11.83 4.84 -13.02
C ASP A 48 12.87 5.97 -13.16
N ARG A 49 13.98 5.87 -12.42
CA ARG A 49 15.08 6.86 -12.51
C ARG A 49 15.75 6.86 -13.88
N HIS A 50 15.94 5.69 -14.48
CA HIS A 50 16.54 5.59 -15.82
C HIS A 50 15.64 6.26 -16.87
N VAL A 51 14.34 5.97 -16.87
CA VAL A 51 13.36 6.56 -17.79
C VAL A 51 13.22 8.06 -17.54
N ALA A 52 13.17 8.50 -16.28
CA ALA A 52 13.12 9.91 -15.93
C ALA A 52 14.36 10.68 -16.43
N LYS A 53 15.56 10.11 -16.26
CA LYS A 53 16.80 10.71 -16.78
C LYS A 53 16.79 10.79 -18.31
N SER A 54 16.31 9.74 -18.99
CA SER A 54 16.19 9.72 -20.45
C SER A 54 15.17 10.75 -20.94
N ASN A 55 14.04 10.92 -20.24
CA ASN A 55 13.05 11.94 -20.55
C ASN A 55 13.59 13.36 -20.39
N LEU A 56 14.44 13.62 -19.40
CA LEU A 56 15.08 14.93 -19.21
C LEU A 56 16.07 15.29 -20.33
N LEU A 57 16.74 14.29 -20.91
CA LEU A 57 17.69 14.47 -22.01
C LEU A 57 17.03 14.40 -23.39
N ALA A 58 15.74 14.05 -23.45
CA ALA A 58 15.01 13.88 -24.69
C ALA A 58 14.61 15.24 -25.29
N SER A 59 14.54 15.28 -26.63
CA SER A 59 13.98 16.40 -27.39
C SER A 59 12.51 16.60 -27.02
N GLU A 60 12.01 17.84 -27.10
CA GLU A 60 10.62 18.24 -26.78
C GLU A 60 9.57 17.30 -27.39
N TYR A 61 9.83 16.76 -28.59
CA TYR A 61 8.95 15.84 -29.30
C TYR A 61 8.94 14.39 -28.77
N THR A 62 9.84 14.05 -27.86
CA THR A 62 10.09 12.68 -27.37
C THR A 62 10.09 12.58 -25.84
N GLN A 63 9.75 13.66 -25.14
CA GLN A 63 9.62 13.67 -23.69
C GLN A 63 8.34 12.94 -23.26
N GLY A 64 8.37 12.30 -22.08
CA GLY A 64 7.20 11.63 -21.50
C GLY A 64 7.10 10.13 -21.81
N ALA A 65 8.21 9.47 -22.14
CA ALA A 65 8.24 8.02 -22.20
C ALA A 65 7.91 7.42 -20.82
N PHE A 66 7.14 6.35 -20.81
CA PHE A 66 6.82 5.58 -19.60
C PHE A 66 7.14 4.10 -19.86
N HIS A 67 7.22 3.32 -18.79
CA HIS A 67 7.50 1.90 -18.87
C HIS A 67 6.37 1.10 -18.24
N VAL A 68 6.20 -0.14 -18.73
CA VAL A 68 5.13 -1.04 -18.31
C VAL A 68 5.67 -2.45 -18.16
N SER A 69 5.19 -3.16 -17.14
CA SER A 69 5.43 -4.58 -16.93
C SER A 69 4.36 -5.13 -16.00
N ALA A 70 4.01 -6.40 -16.17
CA ALA A 70 3.13 -7.09 -15.22
C ALA A 70 3.71 -7.08 -13.80
N LEU A 71 5.04 -7.18 -13.67
CA LEU A 71 5.73 -7.13 -12.37
C LEU A 71 5.64 -5.74 -11.72
N TRP A 72 5.60 -4.67 -12.53
CA TRP A 72 5.42 -3.31 -12.01
C TRP A 72 4.02 -3.11 -11.45
N ALA A 73 3.01 -3.63 -12.14
CA ALA A 73 1.63 -3.53 -11.69
C ALA A 73 1.41 -4.25 -10.35
N THR A 74 1.96 -5.45 -10.17
CA THR A 74 1.85 -6.18 -8.89
C THR A 74 2.62 -5.47 -7.76
N THR A 75 3.84 -5.03 -8.03
CA THR A 75 4.67 -4.31 -7.04
C THR A 75 4.02 -3.00 -6.61
N GLU A 76 3.49 -2.23 -7.56
CA GLU A 76 2.81 -0.97 -7.28
C GLU A 76 1.51 -1.17 -6.48
N ALA A 77 0.73 -2.19 -6.83
CA ALA A 77 -0.45 -2.56 -6.05
C ALA A 77 -0.07 -2.92 -4.60
N HIS A 78 0.99 -3.71 -4.39
CA HIS A 78 1.46 -4.04 -3.04
C HIS A 78 1.87 -2.81 -2.23
N VAL A 79 2.66 -1.90 -2.80
CA VAL A 79 3.10 -0.67 -2.11
C VAL A 79 1.90 0.24 -1.80
N ALA A 80 0.98 0.41 -2.76
CA ALA A 80 -0.21 1.23 -2.57
C ALA A 80 -1.12 0.67 -1.46
N LEU A 81 -1.28 -0.66 -1.40
CA LEU A 81 -2.09 -1.32 -0.38
C LEU A 81 -1.51 -1.19 1.03
N VAL A 82 -0.19 -1.33 1.19
CA VAL A 82 0.46 -1.17 2.51
C VAL A 82 0.34 0.29 2.98
N SER A 83 0.58 1.24 2.08
CA SER A 83 0.46 2.68 2.39
C SER A 83 -0.96 3.07 2.77
N SER A 84 -1.96 2.63 1.99
CA SER A 84 -3.37 2.93 2.28
C SER A 84 -3.83 2.29 3.59
N THR A 85 -3.37 1.08 3.91
CA THR A 85 -3.68 0.40 5.17
C THR A 85 -3.18 1.18 6.37
N ALA A 86 -1.95 1.72 6.32
CA ALA A 86 -1.41 2.52 7.41
C ALA A 86 -2.26 3.77 7.68
N VAL A 87 -2.71 4.45 6.63
CA VAL A 87 -3.62 5.59 6.74
C VAL A 87 -4.98 5.17 7.28
N SER A 88 -5.54 4.07 6.78
CA SER A 88 -6.82 3.53 7.27
C SER A 88 -6.77 3.14 8.74
N LEU A 89 -5.69 2.53 9.21
CA LEU A 89 -5.50 2.20 10.63
C LEU A 89 -5.49 3.46 11.50
N GLY A 90 -4.78 4.51 11.09
CA GLY A 90 -4.80 5.80 11.78
C GLY A 90 -6.20 6.40 11.86
N LEU A 91 -6.96 6.35 10.75
CA LEU A 91 -8.34 6.82 10.72
C LEU A 91 -9.26 6.01 11.64
N VAL A 92 -9.10 4.68 11.69
CA VAL A 92 -9.88 3.81 12.58
C VAL A 92 -9.65 4.19 14.04
N PHE A 93 -8.41 4.45 14.47
CA PHE A 93 -8.15 4.88 15.85
C PHE A 93 -8.77 6.24 16.17
N VAL A 94 -8.68 7.21 15.26
CA VAL A 94 -9.28 8.55 15.45
C VAL A 94 -10.80 8.44 15.54
N LEU A 95 -11.43 7.70 14.63
CA LEU A 95 -12.87 7.50 14.64
C LEU A 95 -13.32 6.76 15.89
N ALA A 96 -12.61 5.71 16.29
CA ALA A 96 -12.90 4.97 17.51
C ALA A 96 -12.83 5.85 18.76
N PHE A 97 -11.81 6.71 18.88
CA PHE A 97 -11.70 7.66 19.97
C PHE A 97 -12.91 8.59 20.02
N LEU A 98 -13.31 9.18 18.88
CA LEU A 98 -14.47 10.05 18.81
C LEU A 98 -15.76 9.31 19.19
N THR A 99 -15.95 8.09 18.69
CA THR A 99 -17.11 7.26 19.01
C THR A 99 -17.19 6.98 20.52
N ILE A 100 -16.09 6.56 21.15
CA ILE A 100 -16.07 6.26 22.59
C ILE A 100 -16.29 7.53 23.42
N VAL A 101 -15.69 8.67 23.05
CA VAL A 101 -15.94 9.95 23.74
C VAL A 101 -17.42 10.33 23.69
N VAL A 102 -18.07 10.20 22.54
CA VAL A 102 -19.50 10.52 22.39
C VAL A 102 -20.38 9.58 23.21
N PHE A 103 -20.05 8.29 23.29
CA PHE A 103 -20.86 7.32 24.02
C PHE A 103 -20.62 7.31 25.54
N THR A 104 -19.39 7.51 25.98
CA THR A 104 -19.02 7.44 27.40
C THR A 104 -19.16 8.80 28.09
N GLY A 105 -18.95 9.91 27.38
CA GLY A 105 -18.97 11.26 27.97
C GLY A 105 -17.75 11.60 28.84
N ASP A 106 -16.78 10.69 28.97
CA ASP A 106 -15.54 10.87 29.72
C ASP A 106 -14.32 10.64 28.82
N CYS A 107 -13.51 11.69 28.67
CA CYS A 107 -12.28 11.65 27.87
C CYS A 107 -11.18 10.78 28.48
N CYS A 108 -11.12 10.66 29.81
CA CYS A 108 -10.09 9.88 30.50
C CYS A 108 -10.30 8.37 30.27
N LEU A 109 -11.55 7.91 30.41
CA LEU A 109 -11.91 6.51 30.14
C LEU A 109 -11.68 6.16 28.66
N SER A 110 -12.05 7.05 27.74
CA SER A 110 -11.81 6.86 26.30
C SER A 110 -10.32 6.73 25.96
N LEU A 111 -9.47 7.56 26.57
CA LEU A 111 -8.03 7.51 26.36
C LEU A 111 -7.43 6.18 26.85
N MET A 112 -7.87 5.69 28.01
CA MET A 112 -7.42 4.38 28.54
C MET A 112 -7.78 3.24 27.60
N VAL A 113 -8.98 3.25 27.03
CA VAL A 113 -9.44 2.22 26.06
C VAL A 113 -8.60 2.25 24.78
N ILE A 114 -8.30 3.43 24.24
CA ILE A 114 -7.49 3.57 23.03
C ILE A 114 -6.04 3.10 23.30
N ILE A 115 -5.45 3.45 24.44
CA ILE A 115 -4.11 3.00 24.81
C ILE A 115 -4.06 1.48 24.95
N ALA A 116 -5.05 0.89 25.63
CA ALA A 116 -5.15 -0.57 25.78
C ALA A 116 -5.27 -1.26 24.41
N THR A 117 -6.12 -0.75 23.52
CA THR A 117 -6.30 -1.30 22.18
C THR A 117 -5.02 -1.16 21.36
N PHE A 118 -4.33 -0.02 21.46
CA PHE A 118 -3.06 0.22 20.80
C PHE A 118 -1.96 -0.75 21.26
N GLN A 119 -1.90 -1.08 22.56
CA GLN A 119 -0.96 -2.06 23.11
C GLN A 119 -1.22 -3.46 22.55
N VAL A 120 -2.48 -3.89 22.49
CA VAL A 120 -2.86 -5.20 21.93
C VAL A 120 -2.48 -5.30 20.45
N VAL A 121 -2.78 -4.25 19.67
CA VAL A 121 -2.46 -4.19 18.24
C VAL A 121 -0.94 -4.16 18.01
N SER A 122 -0.21 -3.38 18.81
CA SER A 122 1.26 -3.33 18.75
C SER A 122 1.90 -4.67 19.11
N GLY A 123 1.35 -5.37 20.10
CA GLY A 123 1.78 -6.72 20.48
C GLY A 123 1.55 -7.74 19.37
N LEU A 124 0.38 -7.70 18.71
CA LEU A 124 0.10 -8.55 17.56
C LEU A 124 1.04 -8.26 16.38
N PHE A 125 1.25 -6.98 16.08
CA PHE A 125 2.18 -6.54 15.04
C PHE A 125 3.60 -7.04 15.32
N PHE A 126 4.07 -6.89 16.56
CA PHE A 126 5.36 -7.41 16.99
C PHE A 126 5.46 -8.92 16.81
N PHE A 127 4.42 -9.68 17.21
CA PHE A 127 4.40 -11.12 17.04
C PHE A 127 4.49 -11.54 15.56
N MET A 128 3.72 -10.90 14.67
CA MET A 128 3.75 -11.21 13.24
C MET A 128 5.11 -10.93 12.61
N VAL A 129 5.73 -9.79 12.94
CA VAL A 129 7.00 -9.37 12.32
C VAL A 129 8.20 -10.11 12.91
N PHE A 130 8.27 -10.23 14.24
CA PHE A 130 9.48 -10.72 14.91
C PHE A 130 9.44 -12.20 15.30
N ALA A 131 8.28 -12.73 15.68
CA ALA A 131 8.19 -14.13 16.10
C ALA A 131 7.98 -15.08 14.91
N MET A 132 7.14 -14.66 13.96
CA MET A 132 6.77 -15.47 12.80
C MET A 132 7.53 -15.12 11.52
N GLU A 133 8.32 -14.02 11.53
CA GLU A 133 9.06 -13.50 10.37
C GLU A 133 8.17 -13.33 9.12
N TRP A 134 6.91 -12.93 9.32
CA TRP A 134 5.98 -12.76 8.21
C TRP A 134 6.30 -11.50 7.42
N LYS A 135 6.42 -11.65 6.10
CA LYS A 135 6.49 -10.51 5.19
C LYS A 135 5.14 -9.81 5.20
N ILE A 136 5.13 -8.52 5.54
CA ILE A 136 3.89 -7.73 5.53
C ILE A 136 3.42 -7.57 4.09
N GLY A 137 2.39 -8.35 3.75
CA GLY A 137 1.68 -8.25 2.49
C GLY A 137 0.32 -7.60 2.66
N ALA A 138 -0.46 -7.67 1.58
CA ALA A 138 -1.82 -7.14 1.56
C ALA A 138 -2.77 -7.91 2.48
N ILE A 139 -2.56 -9.22 2.65
CA ILE A 139 -3.45 -10.07 3.45
C ILE A 139 -3.22 -9.80 4.94
N GLU A 140 -1.96 -9.69 5.38
CA GLU A 140 -1.60 -9.36 6.76
C GLU A 140 -2.09 -7.97 7.14
N ALA A 141 -1.99 -7.00 6.22
CA ALA A 141 -2.52 -5.66 6.38
C ALA A 141 -4.05 -5.64 6.57
N LEU A 142 -4.79 -6.40 5.75
CA LEU A 142 -6.24 -6.55 5.91
C LEU A 142 -6.62 -7.25 7.22
N ALA A 143 -5.89 -8.31 7.57
CA ALA A 143 -6.09 -9.04 8.83
C ALA A 143 -5.89 -8.13 10.04
N LEU A 144 -4.88 -7.25 10.01
CA LEU A 144 -4.63 -6.23 11.03
C LEU A 144 -5.80 -5.27 11.18
N ILE A 145 -6.35 -4.74 10.09
CA ILE A 145 -7.51 -3.82 10.14
C ILE A 145 -8.73 -4.52 10.76
N VAL A 146 -9.04 -5.74 10.32
CA VAL A 146 -10.18 -6.51 10.84
C VAL A 146 -9.99 -6.81 12.33
N PHE A 147 -8.77 -7.18 12.73
CA PHE A 147 -8.45 -7.46 14.13
C PHE A 147 -8.59 -6.22 15.01
N VAL A 148 -8.16 -5.05 14.54
CA VAL A 148 -8.33 -3.77 15.26
C VAL A 148 -9.82 -3.48 15.47
N GLY A 149 -10.65 -3.67 14.44
CA GLY A 149 -12.10 -3.50 14.55
C GLY A 149 -12.69 -4.42 15.62
N TYR A 150 -12.32 -5.70 15.61
CA TYR A 150 -12.75 -6.66 16.62
C TYR A 150 -12.32 -6.24 18.03
N ALA A 151 -11.06 -5.85 18.23
CA ALA A 151 -10.54 -5.42 19.53
C ALA A 151 -11.24 -4.16 20.07
N LEU A 152 -11.62 -3.24 19.19
CA LEU A 152 -12.34 -2.02 19.53
C LEU A 152 -13.77 -2.29 19.97
N ASP A 153 -14.50 -3.19 19.31
CA ASP A 153 -15.88 -3.51 19.67
C ASP A 153 -15.98 -4.02 21.11
N TYR A 154 -15.10 -4.96 21.52
CA TYR A 154 -15.08 -5.45 22.90
C TYR A 154 -14.80 -4.33 23.89
N SER A 155 -13.79 -3.51 23.62
CA SER A 155 -13.37 -2.47 24.53
C SER A 155 -14.43 -1.38 24.67
N MET A 156 -15.15 -1.06 23.59
CA MET A 156 -16.28 -0.14 23.60
C MET A 156 -17.46 -0.68 24.44
N HIS A 157 -17.84 -1.95 24.27
CA HIS A 157 -18.91 -2.55 25.05
C HIS A 157 -18.61 -2.56 26.56
N VAL A 158 -17.36 -2.85 26.93
CA VAL A 158 -16.90 -2.78 28.32
C VAL A 158 -16.96 -1.33 28.83
N ALA A 159 -16.44 -0.37 28.06
CA ALA A 159 -16.44 1.05 28.42
C ALA A 159 -17.85 1.61 28.62
N GLN A 160 -18.83 1.19 27.81
CA GLN A 160 -20.23 1.61 27.95
C GLN A 160 -20.87 1.07 29.24
N LYS A 161 -20.57 -0.18 29.63
CA LYS A 161 -21.06 -0.76 30.89
C LYS A 161 -20.46 -0.04 32.11
N TYR A 162 -19.15 0.25 32.07
CA TYR A 162 -18.50 1.02 33.13
C TYR A 162 -19.03 2.47 33.21
N GLY A 163 -19.20 3.15 32.08
CA GLY A 163 -19.67 4.53 32.03
C GLY A 163 -21.12 4.73 32.48
N ARG A 164 -21.99 3.71 32.34
CA ARG A 164 -23.38 3.77 32.82
C ARG A 164 -23.57 3.47 34.31
N GLY A 165 -22.50 3.17 35.05
CA GLY A 165 -22.57 3.02 36.50
C GLY A 165 -23.28 1.75 37.00
N GLU A 166 -23.47 0.73 36.14
CA GLU A 166 -23.99 -0.58 36.61
C GLU A 166 -22.98 -1.34 37.49
N ALA A 167 -21.74 -0.85 37.62
CA ALA A 167 -20.70 -1.43 38.46
C ALA A 167 -20.69 -0.89 39.92
N VAL A 168 -21.57 0.06 40.27
CA VAL A 168 -21.62 0.66 41.63
C VAL A 168 -22.88 0.24 42.40
N ALA A 169 -23.62 -0.75 41.89
CA ALA A 169 -24.87 -1.24 42.47
C ALA A 169 -24.84 -2.70 42.95
N GLU A 170 -23.65 -3.29 43.12
CA GLU A 170 -23.41 -4.53 43.85
C GLU A 170 -22.29 -4.31 44.89
#